data_AF-A0A355F2N1-F1
#
_entry.id   AF-A0A355F2N1-F1
#
_cell.length_a   1.000
_cell.length_b   1.000
_cell.length_c   1.000
_cell.angle_alpha   90.00
_cell.angle_beta   90.00
_cell.angle_gamma   90.00
#
_symmetry.space_group_name_H-M   'P 1'
#
loop_
_entity.id
_entity.type
_entity.pdbx_description
1 polymer ?
#
loop_
_entity_poly.entity_id
_entity_poly.type
_entity_poly.pdbx_seq_one_letter_code
_entity_poly.pdbx_strand_id
1 'polypeptide(L)'
;GAVHLFERGAGGWPEVSRLVDPDPEPGERFGASLALVDDLLLVGGPHDGEAPSLPGLVRIFRKHGPAWDLVATLRASTEHDGFGRSLAGLGSAAVVGGWGRAHLFSRRGDRWSRIALFTDEENRYSFGRTVALTDSAVLVGGGVEGDRHGAVFAFELPDPGGLPAGAP
;
A
#
# COMPACT_ATOMS: atom_id res chain seq x y z
N GLY A 1 13.85 -7.77 1.08
CA GLY A 1 13.70 -7.47 2.53
C GLY A 1 12.97 -8.61 3.22
N ALA A 2 12.47 -8.39 4.44
CA ALA A 2 11.64 -9.35 5.17
C ALA A 2 10.66 -8.60 6.08
N VAL A 3 9.52 -9.21 6.38
CA VAL A 3 8.54 -8.72 7.37
C VAL A 3 8.58 -9.63 8.58
N HIS A 4 8.70 -9.06 9.76
CA HIS A 4 8.74 -9.80 11.02
C HIS A 4 7.43 -9.59 11.77
N LEU A 5 6.83 -10.68 12.23
CA LEU A 5 5.55 -10.66 12.93
C LEU A 5 5.77 -10.96 14.40
N PHE A 6 5.19 -10.11 15.24
CA PHE A 6 5.25 -10.23 16.69
C PHE A 6 3.83 -10.32 17.25
N GLU A 7 3.60 -11.28 18.13
CA GLU A 7 2.31 -11.42 18.83
C GLU A 7 2.50 -11.11 20.31
N ARG A 8 1.60 -10.32 20.89
CA ARG A 8 1.69 -9.93 22.30
C ARG A 8 1.40 -11.13 23.19
N GLY A 9 2.43 -11.60 23.90
CA GLY A 9 2.33 -12.63 24.92
C GLY A 9 2.54 -12.07 26.33
N ALA A 10 2.48 -12.95 27.33
CA ALA A 10 2.76 -12.59 28.72
C ALA A 10 4.19 -12.05 28.94
N GLY A 11 5.15 -12.47 28.11
CA GLY A 11 6.55 -12.05 28.16
C GLY A 11 6.92 -10.88 27.24
N GLY A 12 5.94 -10.19 26.65
CA GLY A 12 6.19 -9.07 25.73
C GLY A 12 5.74 -9.37 24.30
N TRP A 13 6.58 -9.03 23.32
CA TRP A 13 6.29 -9.19 21.88
C TRP A 13 7.29 -10.17 21.26
N PRO A 14 7.16 -11.50 21.50
CA PRO A 14 7.97 -12.49 20.80
C PRO A 14 7.70 -12.48 19.29
N GLU A 15 8.75 -12.69 18.50
CA GLU A 15 8.63 -12.95 17.06
C GLU A 15 7.99 -14.32 16.87
N VAL A 16 6.88 -14.38 16.14
CA VAL A 16 6.14 -15.62 15.87
C VAL A 16 6.26 -16.09 14.44
N SER A 17 6.63 -15.20 13.52
CA SER A 17 6.79 -15.53 12.11
C SER A 17 7.68 -14.52 11.40
N ARG A 18 8.38 -14.99 10.37
CA ARG A 18 9.15 -14.16 9.46
C ARG A 18 8.68 -14.45 8.05
N LEU A 19 8.14 -13.42 7.41
CA LEU A 19 7.63 -13.47 6.05
C LEU A 19 8.66 -12.88 5.09
N VAL A 20 8.93 -13.62 4.01
CA VAL A 20 9.76 -13.18 2.89
C VAL A 20 8.93 -13.24 1.62
N ASP A 21 9.34 -12.49 0.60
CA ASP A 21 8.71 -12.62 -0.70
C ASP A 21 9.00 -14.01 -1.29
N PRO A 22 7.98 -14.83 -1.63
CA PRO A 22 8.20 -16.12 -2.29
C PRO A 22 8.74 -15.99 -3.73
N ASP A 23 8.58 -14.84 -4.37
CA ASP A 23 9.05 -14.57 -5.74
C ASP A 23 9.67 -13.16 -5.80
N PRO A 24 10.87 -12.96 -5.20
CA PRO A 24 11.48 -11.64 -5.07
C PRO A 24 12.01 -11.12 -6.40
N GLU A 25 11.72 -9.85 -6.71
CA GLU A 25 12.28 -9.18 -7.88
C GLU A 25 13.61 -8.46 -7.54
N PRO A 26 14.61 -8.43 -8.46
CA PRO A 26 15.83 -7.66 -8.25
C PRO A 26 15.54 -6.18 -8.00
N GLY A 27 16.09 -5.61 -6.93
CA GLY A 27 15.83 -4.23 -6.51
C GLY A 27 14.52 -4.04 -5.73
N GLU A 28 13.74 -5.10 -5.53
CA GLU A 28 12.51 -5.03 -4.75
C GLU A 28 12.81 -4.82 -3.25
N ARG A 29 12.34 -3.69 -2.72
CA ARG A 29 12.46 -3.38 -1.30
C ARG A 29 11.29 -3.97 -0.49
N PHE A 30 11.06 -5.27 -0.61
CA PHE A 30 10.00 -5.98 0.12
C PHE A 30 10.01 -5.63 1.62
N GLY A 31 8.87 -5.19 2.13
CA GLY A 31 8.71 -4.76 3.53
C GLY A 31 8.99 -3.27 3.76
N ALA A 32 9.17 -2.46 2.71
CA ALA A 32 9.40 -1.02 2.85
C ALA A 32 8.19 -0.25 3.40
N SER A 33 6.98 -0.78 3.20
CA SER A 33 5.74 -0.28 3.78
C SER A 33 4.81 -1.44 4.06
N LEU A 34 3.92 -1.28 5.05
CA LEU A 34 3.00 -2.32 5.50
C LEU A 34 1.64 -1.71 5.77
N ALA A 35 0.58 -2.45 5.44
CA ALA A 35 -0.77 -2.19 5.94
C ALA A 35 -1.42 -3.52 6.30
N LEU A 36 -2.07 -3.58 7.46
CA LEU A 36 -2.84 -4.74 7.90
C LEU A 36 -4.32 -4.37 7.87
N VAL A 37 -5.12 -5.15 7.15
CA VAL A 37 -6.56 -4.97 7.01
C VAL A 37 -7.23 -6.31 7.21
N ASP A 38 -7.94 -6.47 8.33
CA ASP A 38 -8.55 -7.75 8.73
C ASP A 38 -7.51 -8.89 8.74
N ASP A 39 -7.67 -9.89 7.88
CA ASP A 39 -6.78 -11.04 7.68
C ASP A 39 -5.72 -10.81 6.58
N LEU A 40 -5.70 -9.64 5.94
CA LEU A 40 -4.80 -9.31 4.84
C LEU A 40 -3.63 -8.43 5.30
N LEU A 41 -2.42 -8.86 4.99
CA LEU A 41 -1.19 -8.08 5.11
C LEU A 41 -0.76 -7.63 3.72
N LEU A 42 -0.79 -6.32 3.49
CA LEU A 42 -0.25 -5.67 2.31
C LEU A 42 1.20 -5.29 2.60
N VAL A 43 2.11 -5.71 1.72
CA VAL A 43 3.55 -5.48 1.83
C VAL A 43 4.04 -4.76 0.60
N GLY A 44 4.53 -3.53 0.78
CA GLY A 44 5.11 -2.74 -0.28
C GLY A 44 6.51 -3.20 -0.65
N GLY A 45 6.74 -3.32 -1.96
CA GLY A 45 8.04 -3.57 -2.58
C GLY A 45 8.35 -2.50 -3.64
N PRO A 46 8.59 -1.23 -3.24
CA PRO A 46 9.04 -0.23 -4.18
C PRO A 46 10.45 -0.57 -4.67
N HIS A 47 10.76 -0.28 -5.93
CA HIS A 47 12.11 -0.45 -6.47
C HIS A 47 12.94 0.82 -6.27
N ASP A 48 14.26 0.67 -6.15
CA ASP A 48 15.22 1.75 -5.88
C ASP A 48 15.74 2.49 -7.11
N GLY A 49 15.24 2.15 -8.30
CA GLY A 49 15.49 2.94 -9.53
C GLY A 49 16.81 2.65 -10.23
N GLU A 50 17.57 1.62 -9.82
CA GLU A 50 18.76 1.16 -10.55
C GLU A 50 18.43 -0.04 -11.45
N ALA A 51 18.49 0.18 -12.79
CA ALA A 51 18.07 -0.72 -13.90
C ALA A 51 16.54 -0.71 -14.18
N PRO A 52 16.10 -0.96 -15.45
CA PRO A 52 14.96 -0.28 -16.07
C PRO A 52 13.78 -0.25 -15.10
N SER A 53 13.55 0.97 -14.60
CA SER A 53 12.80 1.29 -13.39
C SER A 53 11.58 0.40 -13.29
N LEU A 54 11.58 -0.58 -12.41
CA LEU A 54 10.35 -1.33 -12.19
C LEU A 54 9.38 -0.41 -11.44
N PRO A 55 8.08 -0.41 -11.79
CA PRO A 55 7.10 0.51 -11.23
C PRO A 55 6.89 0.33 -9.71
N GLY A 56 7.45 -0.72 -9.10
CA GLY A 56 7.15 -1.12 -7.73
C GLY A 56 5.92 -2.03 -7.68
N LEU A 57 5.75 -2.70 -6.55
CA LEU A 57 4.65 -3.65 -6.36
C LEU A 57 4.16 -3.65 -4.91
N VAL A 58 2.99 -4.26 -4.71
CA VAL A 58 2.47 -4.60 -3.38
C VAL A 58 2.09 -6.08 -3.40
N ARG A 59 2.69 -6.87 -2.52
CA ARG A 59 2.27 -8.25 -2.25
C ARG A 59 1.18 -8.25 -1.20
N ILE A 60 0.14 -9.05 -1.39
CA ILE A 60 -0.99 -9.18 -0.46
C ILE A 60 -1.02 -10.60 0.03
N PHE A 61 -0.81 -10.77 1.32
CA PHE A 61 -0.83 -12.05 2.00
C PHE A 61 -2.09 -12.18 2.83
N ARG A 62 -2.70 -13.38 2.84
CA ARG A 62 -3.79 -13.73 3.75
C ARG A 62 -3.26 -14.59 4.89
N LYS A 63 -3.68 -14.29 6.12
CA LYS A 63 -3.41 -15.15 7.28
C LYS A 63 -4.17 -16.46 7.15
N HIS A 64 -3.46 -17.58 7.20
CA HIS A 64 -4.02 -18.93 7.26
C HIS A 64 -3.40 -19.69 8.43
N GLY A 65 -4.07 -19.62 9.58
CA GLY A 65 -3.52 -20.12 10.85
C GLY A 65 -2.23 -19.36 11.23
N PRO A 66 -1.09 -20.05 11.43
CA PRO A 66 0.21 -19.40 11.68
C PRO A 66 0.92 -18.95 10.38
N ALA A 67 0.42 -19.34 9.21
CA ALA A 67 1.03 -19.06 7.92
C ALA A 67 0.42 -17.84 7.22
N TRP A 68 1.10 -17.36 6.19
CA TRP A 68 0.68 -16.26 5.34
C TRP A 68 0.82 -16.65 3.89
N ASP A 69 -0.31 -16.75 3.19
CA ASP A 69 -0.37 -17.18 1.80
C ASP A 69 -0.44 -15.96 0.89
N LEU A 70 0.40 -15.89 -0.15
CA LEU A 70 0.32 -14.83 -1.16
C LEU A 70 -0.97 -15.01 -1.98
N VAL A 71 -1.90 -14.06 -1.86
CA VAL A 71 -3.22 -14.13 -2.53
C VAL A 71 -3.36 -13.14 -3.70
N ALA A 72 -2.59 -12.06 -3.71
CA ALA A 72 -2.56 -11.11 -4.81
C ALA A 72 -1.25 -10.32 -4.89
N THR A 73 -0.94 -9.81 -6.08
CA THR A 73 0.12 -8.83 -6.31
C THR A 73 -0.47 -7.65 -7.06
N LEU A 74 -0.37 -6.45 -6.48
CA LEU A 74 -0.74 -5.21 -7.15
C LEU A 74 0.51 -4.61 -7.80
N ARG A 75 0.35 -4.08 -9.01
CA ARG A 75 1.39 -3.37 -9.75
C ARG A 75 0.82 -2.07 -10.30
N ALA A 76 1.62 -1.01 -10.33
CA ALA A 76 1.34 0.09 -11.24
C ALA A 76 1.60 -0.39 -12.68
N SER A 77 0.68 -0.07 -13.60
CA SER A 77 0.63 -0.68 -14.93
C SER A 77 1.88 -0.44 -15.77
N THR A 78 2.46 0.76 -15.70
CA THR A 78 3.54 1.18 -16.62
C THR A 78 4.37 2.35 -16.10
N GLU A 79 4.12 2.82 -14.88
CA GLU A 79 4.64 4.11 -14.44
C GLU A 79 5.69 3.91 -13.35
N HIS A 80 6.87 4.48 -13.57
CA HIS A 80 8.01 4.47 -12.66
C HIS A 80 7.76 5.38 -11.47
N ASP A 81 6.65 5.14 -10.77
CA ASP A 81 6.14 5.95 -9.69
C ASP A 81 6.56 5.40 -8.32
N GLY A 82 7.34 4.32 -8.23
CA GLY A 82 7.71 3.74 -6.94
C GLY A 82 6.49 3.26 -6.15
N PHE A 83 5.50 2.68 -6.84
CA PHE A 83 4.33 2.02 -6.30
C PHE A 83 4.68 1.12 -5.10
N GLY A 84 3.86 1.19 -4.05
CA GLY A 84 4.11 0.46 -2.81
C GLY A 84 5.03 1.18 -1.83
N ARG A 85 5.38 2.45 -2.07
CA ARG A 85 6.19 3.25 -1.14
C ARG A 85 5.43 3.63 0.13
N SER A 86 4.13 3.85 0.04
CA SER A 86 3.26 4.05 1.20
C SER A 86 1.95 3.29 1.02
N LEU A 87 1.41 2.80 2.13
CA LEU A 87 0.21 1.94 2.14
C LEU A 87 -0.73 2.35 3.26
N ALA A 88 -2.02 2.34 2.94
CA ALA A 88 -3.11 2.37 3.91
C ALA A 88 -4.21 1.45 3.42
N GLY A 89 -5.01 0.90 4.33
CA GLY A 89 -6.14 0.06 3.93
C GLY A 89 -7.23 0.03 4.99
N LEU A 90 -8.45 -0.24 4.53
CA LEU A 90 -9.67 -0.24 5.32
C LEU A 90 -10.71 -1.14 4.64
N GLY A 91 -11.12 -2.21 5.33
CA GLY A 91 -12.07 -3.21 4.82
C GLY A 91 -11.71 -3.78 3.45
N SER A 92 -12.48 -3.40 2.42
CA SER A 92 -12.26 -3.85 1.04
C SER A 92 -11.39 -2.92 0.20
N ALA A 93 -10.78 -1.90 0.80
CA ALA A 93 -10.03 -0.87 0.09
C ALA A 93 -8.59 -0.73 0.57
N ALA A 94 -7.73 -0.30 -0.36
CA ALA A 94 -6.35 0.01 -0.09
C ALA A 94 -5.90 1.21 -0.93
N VAL A 95 -5.14 2.11 -0.32
CA VAL A 95 -4.47 3.22 -0.99
C VAL A 95 -2.99 2.89 -1.08
N VAL A 96 -2.44 2.98 -2.28
CA VAL A 96 -1.03 2.76 -2.57
C VAL A 96 -0.41 4.04 -3.08
N GLY A 97 0.50 4.61 -2.31
CA GLY A 97 1.25 5.80 -2.71
C GLY A 97 2.54 5.47 -3.45
N GLY A 98 2.91 6.38 -4.35
CA GLY A 98 4.16 6.46 -5.09
C GLY A 98 4.53 7.91 -5.34
N TRP A 99 5.65 8.16 -6.02
CA TRP A 99 6.10 9.46 -6.50
C TRP A 99 5.03 10.16 -7.34
N GLY A 100 4.51 11.25 -6.78
CA GLY A 100 3.58 12.15 -7.46
C GLY A 100 2.14 11.63 -7.54
N ARG A 101 1.83 10.48 -6.91
CA ARG A 101 0.48 9.91 -7.00
C ARG A 101 0.09 8.92 -5.91
N ALA A 102 -1.22 8.71 -5.77
CA ALA A 102 -1.80 7.64 -4.97
C ALA A 102 -2.88 6.89 -5.76
N HIS A 103 -2.88 5.57 -5.66
CA HIS A 103 -3.83 4.68 -6.34
C HIS A 103 -4.79 4.11 -5.30
N LEU A 104 -6.09 4.26 -5.50
CA LEU A 104 -7.10 3.59 -4.67
C LEU A 104 -7.52 2.30 -5.36
N PHE A 105 -7.39 1.20 -4.63
CA PHE A 105 -7.86 -0.10 -5.03
C PHE A 105 -9.05 -0.53 -4.18
N SER A 106 -9.94 -1.29 -4.80
CA SER A 106 -11.00 -2.02 -4.14
C SER A 106 -10.93 -3.51 -4.48
N ARG A 107 -11.27 -4.36 -3.50
CA ARG A 107 -11.36 -5.80 -3.68
C ARG A 107 -12.78 -6.33 -3.66
N ARG A 108 -12.99 -7.41 -4.41
CA ARG A 108 -14.10 -8.36 -4.25
C ARG A 108 -13.49 -9.77 -4.12
N GLY A 109 -13.52 -10.34 -2.92
CA GLY A 109 -12.68 -11.49 -2.58
C GLY A 109 -11.20 -11.14 -2.67
N ASP A 110 -10.43 -11.93 -3.42
CA ASP A 110 -9.01 -11.69 -3.73
C ASP A 110 -8.75 -10.88 -4.99
N ARG A 111 -9.82 -10.53 -5.73
CA ARG A 111 -9.68 -9.73 -6.93
C ARG A 111 -9.66 -8.26 -6.56
N TRP A 112 -8.50 -7.64 -6.76
CA TRP A 112 -8.31 -6.20 -6.60
C TRP A 112 -8.42 -5.47 -7.93
N SER A 113 -8.95 -4.26 -7.91
CA SER A 113 -9.05 -3.39 -9.07
C SER A 113 -8.80 -1.94 -8.65
N ARG A 114 -8.00 -1.20 -9.42
CA ARG A 114 -7.81 0.24 -9.20
C ARG A 114 -9.09 0.97 -9.57
N ILE A 115 -9.67 1.70 -8.63
CA ILE A 115 -10.91 2.45 -8.81
C ILE A 115 -10.70 3.97 -8.87
N ALA A 116 -9.56 4.47 -8.39
CA ALA A 116 -9.18 5.87 -8.58
C ALA A 116 -7.67 6.03 -8.64
N LEU A 117 -7.24 7.14 -9.26
CA LEU A 117 -5.87 7.64 -9.28
C LEU A 117 -5.92 9.10 -8.85
N PHE A 118 -5.12 9.45 -7.85
CA PHE A 118 -4.97 10.81 -7.34
C PHE A 118 -3.59 11.34 -7.70
N THR A 119 -3.56 12.50 -8.33
CA THR A 119 -2.35 13.21 -8.75
C THR A 119 -2.49 14.68 -8.43
N ASP A 120 -1.36 15.36 -8.23
CA ASP A 120 -1.33 16.82 -8.33
C ASP A 120 -1.17 17.20 -9.80
N GLU A 121 -2.20 17.80 -10.40
CA GLU A 121 -2.20 18.19 -11.82
C GLU A 121 -1.10 19.19 -12.17
N GLU A 122 -0.69 20.01 -11.19
CA GLU A 122 0.37 21.00 -11.37
C GLU A 122 1.77 20.41 -11.13
N ASN A 123 1.87 19.15 -10.71
CA ASN A 123 3.10 18.41 -10.39
C ASN A 123 4.07 19.21 -9.48
N ARG A 124 3.52 20.03 -8.59
CA ARG A 124 4.28 20.88 -7.65
C ARG A 124 4.68 20.12 -6.41
N TYR A 125 3.88 19.13 -6.02
CA TYR A 125 4.10 18.35 -4.81
C TYR A 125 4.56 16.93 -5.14
N SER A 126 5.54 16.43 -4.38
CA SER A 126 5.86 15.01 -4.25
C SER A 126 4.70 14.26 -3.58
N PHE A 127 3.55 14.19 -4.25
CA PHE A 127 2.34 13.47 -3.83
C PHE A 127 2.64 12.00 -3.52
N GLY A 128 1.79 11.35 -2.73
CA GLY A 128 1.88 9.90 -2.47
C GLY A 128 3.04 9.45 -1.58
N ARG A 129 3.78 10.38 -0.97
CA ARG A 129 4.84 10.05 -0.01
C ARG A 129 4.30 9.36 1.24
N THR A 130 3.14 9.81 1.71
CA THR A 130 2.37 9.18 2.78
C THR A 130 0.92 9.15 2.37
N VAL A 131 0.19 8.12 2.81
CA VAL A 131 -1.24 7.97 2.53
C VAL A 131 -1.95 7.54 3.80
N ALA A 132 -3.21 7.93 3.94
CA ALA A 132 -4.13 7.40 4.92
C ALA A 132 -5.50 7.19 4.26
N LEU A 133 -6.30 6.29 4.83
CA LEU A 133 -7.63 5.98 4.34
C LEU A 133 -8.59 5.95 5.53
N THR A 134 -9.69 6.68 5.41
CA THR A 134 -10.84 6.62 6.31
C THR A 134 -12.06 6.11 5.54
N ASP A 135 -13.17 5.94 6.24
CA ASP A 135 -14.47 5.63 5.66
C ASP A 135 -14.98 6.73 4.72
N SER A 136 -14.59 7.99 4.95
CA SER A 136 -15.07 9.15 4.20
C SER A 136 -14.03 9.81 3.30
N ALA A 137 -12.74 9.48 3.41
CA ALA A 137 -11.69 10.20 2.70
C ALA A 137 -10.43 9.39 2.43
N VAL A 138 -9.77 9.72 1.33
CA VAL A 138 -8.37 9.39 1.07
C VAL A 138 -7.52 10.62 1.41
N LEU A 139 -6.53 10.45 2.29
CA LEU A 139 -5.57 11.50 2.62
C LEU A 139 -4.25 11.20 1.93
N VAL A 140 -3.71 12.17 1.22
CA VAL A 140 -2.42 12.05 0.53
C VAL A 140 -1.49 13.16 0.97
N GLY A 141 -0.35 12.78 1.55
CA GLY A 141 0.72 13.69 1.90
C GLY A 141 1.61 13.98 0.70
N GLY A 142 1.93 15.25 0.50
CA GLY A 142 2.88 15.72 -0.50
C GLY A 142 3.72 16.88 0.04
N GLY A 143 4.87 17.14 -0.58
CA GLY A 143 5.70 18.30 -0.26
C GLY A 143 6.35 18.86 -1.50
N VAL A 144 6.62 20.16 -1.54
CA VAL A 144 7.36 20.77 -2.65
C VAL A 144 8.84 20.49 -2.43
N GLU A 145 9.54 20.03 -3.46
CA GLU A 145 10.98 19.81 -3.36
C GLU A 145 11.69 21.16 -3.16
N GLY A 146 12.45 21.29 -2.07
CA GLY A 146 13.17 22.52 -1.72
C GLY A 146 12.42 23.50 -0.81
N ASP A 147 11.12 23.27 -0.53
CA ASP A 147 10.37 24.06 0.44
C ASP A 147 10.07 23.21 1.69
N ARG A 148 10.24 23.78 2.89
CA ARG A 148 10.03 23.04 4.16
C ARG A 148 8.55 22.86 4.51
N HIS A 149 7.66 23.26 3.62
CA HIS A 149 6.22 23.18 3.80
C HIS A 149 5.66 21.93 3.12
N GLY A 150 5.12 21.01 3.93
CA GLY A 150 4.32 19.89 3.47
C GLY A 150 2.84 20.28 3.32
N ALA A 151 2.12 19.54 2.48
CA ALA A 151 0.68 19.65 2.29
C ALA A 151 0.03 18.26 2.47
N VAL A 152 -1.22 18.27 2.92
CA VAL A 152 -2.09 17.09 2.92
C VAL A 152 -3.31 17.41 2.08
N PHE A 153 -3.61 16.52 1.16
CA PHE A 153 -4.76 16.59 0.27
C PHE A 153 -5.79 15.58 0.72
N ALA A 154 -7.02 16.02 0.91
CA ALA A 154 -8.14 15.17 1.27
C ALA A 154 -9.07 15.02 0.06
N PHE A 155 -9.33 13.77 -0.33
CA PHE A 155 -10.28 13.42 -1.38
C PHE A 155 -11.46 12.73 -0.73
N GLU A 156 -12.63 13.36 -0.77
CA GLU A 156 -13.85 12.79 -0.20
C GLU A 156 -14.31 11.58 -1.03
N LEU A 157 -14.68 10.51 -0.33
CA LEU A 157 -15.28 9.33 -0.94
C LEU A 157 -16.80 9.51 -0.98
N PRO A 158 -17.45 9.32 -2.14
CA PRO A 158 -18.90 9.36 -2.23
C PRO A 158 -19.46 8.15 -1.47
N ASP A 159 -19.98 8.42 -0.27
CA ASP A 159 -20.58 7.52 0.72
C ASP A 159 -19.65 6.55 1.49
N PRO A 160 -19.81 6.43 2.82
CA PRO A 160 -19.11 5.42 3.63
C PRO A 160 -19.53 3.96 3.29
N GLY A 161 -20.54 3.78 2.43
CA GLY A 161 -20.93 2.49 1.83
C GLY A 161 -20.39 2.25 0.41
N GLY A 162 -19.60 3.19 -0.15
CA GLY A 162 -19.07 3.15 -1.51
C GLY A 162 -17.81 2.30 -1.70
N LEU A 163 -17.12 1.93 -0.60
CA LEU A 163 -16.22 0.79 -0.64
C LEU A 163 -17.11 -0.44 -0.76
N PRO A 164 -17.01 -1.25 -1.83
CA PRO A 164 -17.97 -2.34 -2.04
C PRO A 164 -17.94 -3.22 -0.80
N ALA A 165 -19.07 -3.21 -0.09
CA ALA A 165 -19.32 -4.12 0.99
C ALA A 165 -19.04 -5.52 0.44
N GLY A 166 -18.12 -6.25 1.08
CA GLY A 166 -17.96 -7.66 0.81
C GLY A 166 -19.31 -8.31 1.10
N ALA A 167 -20.07 -8.61 0.06
CA ALA A 167 -21.25 -9.45 0.19
C ALA A 167 -20.78 -10.90 0.42
N PRO A 168 -21.51 -11.67 1.25
CA PRO A 168 -21.08 -12.96 1.81
C PRO A 168 -20.82 -14.04 0.77
#